data_AF-A0A379XVU9-F1
#
_entry.id   AF-A0A379XVU9-F1
#
_cell.length_a   1.000
_cell.length_b   1.000
_cell.length_c   1.000
_cell.angle_alpha   90.00
_cell.angle_beta   90.00
_cell.angle_gamma   90.00
#
_symmetry.space_group_name_H-M   'P 1'
#
loop_
_entity.id
_entity.type
_entity.pdbx_description
1 polymer ?
#
loop_
_entity_poly.entity_id
_entity_poly.type
_entity_poly.pdbx_seq_one_letter_code
_entity_poly.pdbx_strand_id
1 'polypeptide(L)'
;MSCTRRQFITRVGALAAVSGMAGRVVANTLNINSVRYGMVHDESLCIGCTACMDACREVNQVPEGVSRLTIIRSEPQGTFPEVKYRFFRHSCQHCDHAPALTFARPAHHSAMPPAVLSM
;
A
#
# COMPACT_ATOMS: atom_id res chain seq x y z
N MET A 1 -8.24 -43.87 -18.79
CA MET A 1 -6.99 -43.59 -18.06
C MET A 1 -7.32 -43.13 -16.65
N SER A 2 -7.25 -44.03 -15.67
CA SER A 2 -7.52 -43.73 -14.25
C SER A 2 -6.22 -43.34 -13.55
N CYS A 3 -5.91 -42.04 -13.50
CA CYS A 3 -4.80 -41.55 -12.69
C CYS A 3 -5.17 -41.75 -11.20
N THR A 4 -4.41 -42.56 -10.47
CA THR A 4 -4.66 -42.79 -9.05
C THR A 4 -4.33 -41.53 -8.25
N ARG A 5 -5.06 -41.26 -7.15
CA ARG A 5 -4.87 -40.05 -6.31
C ARG A 5 -3.40 -39.83 -5.89
N ARG A 6 -2.67 -40.93 -5.65
CA ARG A 6 -1.24 -40.92 -5.33
C ARG A 6 -0.38 -40.43 -6.50
N GLN A 7 -0.65 -40.90 -7.71
CA GLN A 7 0.07 -40.50 -8.92
C GLN A 7 -0.19 -39.04 -9.30
N PHE A 8 -1.40 -38.53 -9.04
CA PHE A 8 -1.72 -37.12 -9.23
C PHE A 8 -0.89 -36.22 -8.31
N ILE A 9 -0.83 -36.54 -7.00
CA ILE A 9 -0.06 -35.78 -6.01
C ILE A 9 1.44 -35.79 -6.34
N THR A 10 1.99 -36.96 -6.73
CA THR A 10 3.41 -37.05 -7.11
C THR A 10 3.74 -36.20 -8.35
N ARG A 11 2.86 -36.18 -9.36
CA ARG A 11 3.07 -35.40 -10.59
C ARG A 11 2.95 -33.90 -10.37
N VAL A 12 1.96 -33.45 -9.62
CA VAL A 12 1.76 -32.02 -9.30
C VAL A 12 2.87 -31.51 -8.38
N GLY A 13 3.28 -32.29 -7.37
CA GLY A 13 4.39 -31.93 -6.49
C GLY A 13 5.73 -31.82 -7.22
N ALA A 14 6.00 -32.72 -8.18
CA ALA A 14 7.19 -32.65 -9.01
C ALA A 14 7.19 -31.40 -9.92
N LEU A 15 6.04 -31.04 -10.49
CA LEU A 15 5.91 -29.83 -11.30
C LEU A 15 6.13 -28.54 -10.50
N ALA A 16 5.64 -28.47 -9.26
CA ALA A 16 5.84 -27.32 -8.38
C ALA A 16 7.31 -27.13 -7.95
N ALA A 17 8.06 -28.22 -7.78
CA ALA A 17 9.49 -28.15 -7.45
C ALA A 17 10.33 -27.61 -8.63
N VAL A 18 9.92 -27.86 -9.87
CA VAL A 18 10.65 -27.39 -11.08
C VAL A 18 10.31 -25.93 -11.40
N SER A 19 9.10 -25.45 -11.09
CA SER A 19 8.69 -24.06 -11.29
C SER A 19 9.08 -23.11 -10.15
N GLY A 20 9.58 -23.63 -9.02
CA GLY A 20 10.03 -22.85 -7.86
C GLY A 20 11.20 -21.90 -8.11
N MET A 21 11.86 -21.96 -9.27
CA MET A 21 12.92 -21.03 -9.66
C MET A 21 12.42 -19.78 -10.43
N ALA A 22 11.13 -19.67 -10.73
CA ALA A 22 10.53 -18.39 -11.12
C ALA A 22 10.30 -17.53 -9.86
N GLY A 23 11.41 -17.20 -9.19
CA GLY A 23 11.45 -16.34 -8.04
C GLY A 23 10.84 -14.98 -8.38
N ARG A 24 9.66 -14.71 -7.82
CA ARG A 24 9.17 -13.41 -7.34
C ARG A 24 9.89 -12.18 -7.92
N VAL A 25 9.47 -11.70 -9.10
CA VAL A 25 9.66 -10.28 -9.45
C VAL A 25 8.45 -9.52 -8.90
N VAL A 26 8.45 -9.23 -7.60
CA VAL A 26 7.34 -8.48 -6.96
C VAL A 26 7.48 -6.97 -7.17
N ALA A 27 8.65 -6.45 -7.53
CA ALA A 27 8.76 -5.03 -7.92
C ALA A 27 10.05 -4.78 -8.73
N ASN A 28 9.92 -4.33 -9.98
CA ASN A 28 11.04 -3.75 -10.71
C ASN A 28 11.17 -2.28 -10.29
N THR A 29 12.10 -2.02 -9.38
CA THR A 29 12.31 -0.69 -8.82
C THR A 29 13.36 0.06 -9.64
N LEU A 30 12.97 1.13 -10.33
CA LEU A 30 13.93 2.04 -10.95
C LEU A 30 14.61 2.89 -9.86
N ASN A 31 15.95 2.86 -9.86
CA ASN A 31 16.82 3.51 -8.90
C ASN A 31 17.14 4.93 -9.37
N ILE A 32 16.80 5.95 -8.58
CA ILE A 32 17.28 7.32 -8.78
C ILE A 32 18.02 7.72 -7.49
N ASN A 33 19.34 7.83 -7.56
CA ASN A 33 20.28 8.21 -6.49
C ASN A 33 20.43 7.25 -5.29
N SER A 34 20.20 5.95 -5.49
CA SER A 34 20.58 4.85 -4.56
C SER A 34 19.85 4.69 -3.21
N VAL A 35 18.76 5.40 -2.93
CA VAL A 35 17.85 5.07 -1.80
C VAL A 35 16.39 5.25 -2.20
N ARG A 36 15.57 4.20 -2.03
CA ARG A 36 14.12 4.23 -2.24
C ARG A 36 13.41 4.19 -0.89
N TYR A 37 12.59 5.19 -0.62
CA TYR A 37 11.74 5.24 0.55
C TYR A 37 10.39 4.58 0.27
N GLY A 38 9.85 3.90 1.28
CA GLY A 38 8.53 3.31 1.26
C GLY A 38 7.89 3.41 2.64
N MET A 39 6.57 3.61 2.67
CA MET A 39 5.80 3.65 3.91
C MET A 39 4.93 2.40 3.99
N VAL A 40 5.03 1.67 5.10
CA VAL A 40 4.16 0.53 5.39
C VAL A 40 3.21 0.92 6.52
N HIS A 41 1.92 0.74 6.31
CA HIS A 41 0.89 0.94 7.31
C HIS A 41 0.14 -0.38 7.53
N ASP A 42 0.09 -0.84 8.78
CA ASP A 42 -0.66 -2.03 9.15
C ASP A 42 -2.08 -1.64 9.60
N GLU A 43 -3.06 -1.98 8.76
CA GLU A 43 -4.47 -1.71 9.01
C GLU A 43 -5.07 -2.59 10.12
N SER A 44 -4.43 -3.73 10.43
CA SER A 44 -4.93 -4.66 11.45
C SER A 44 -4.75 -4.13 12.88
N LEU A 45 -3.75 -3.26 13.07
CA LEU A 45 -3.45 -2.59 14.33
C LEU A 45 -4.03 -1.17 14.41
N CYS A 46 -4.56 -0.66 13.29
CA CYS A 46 -5.13 0.68 13.23
C CYS A 46 -6.44 0.72 14.04
N ILE A 47 -6.46 1.51 15.11
CA ILE A 47 -7.64 1.72 15.97
C ILE A 47 -8.47 2.96 15.60
N GLY A 48 -8.08 3.69 14.54
CA GLY A 48 -8.79 4.88 14.11
C GLY A 48 -8.65 6.11 15.03
N CYS A 49 -7.54 6.23 15.76
CA CYS A 49 -7.30 7.33 16.71
C CYS A 49 -7.07 8.72 16.10
N THR A 50 -7.03 8.82 14.76
CA THR A 50 -6.78 10.05 13.97
C THR A 50 -5.49 10.84 14.25
N ALA A 51 -4.64 10.42 15.21
CA ALA A 51 -3.40 11.11 15.54
C ALA A 51 -2.46 11.32 14.34
N CYS A 52 -2.45 10.38 13.39
CA CYS A 52 -1.66 10.52 12.17
C CYS A 52 -2.16 11.66 11.26
N MET A 53 -3.46 11.97 11.27
CA MET A 53 -4.04 13.10 10.52
C MET A 53 -3.59 14.43 11.11
N ASP A 54 -3.62 14.54 12.44
CA ASP A 54 -3.22 15.75 13.16
C ASP A 54 -1.72 16.01 12.99
N ALA A 55 -0.88 14.98 13.18
CA ALA A 55 0.55 15.08 12.95
C ALA A 55 0.88 15.48 11.51
N CYS A 56 0.16 14.94 10.52
CA CYS A 56 0.34 15.32 9.12
C CYS A 56 0.01 16.80 8.89
N ARG A 57 -1.11 17.28 9.47
CA ARG A 57 -1.54 18.68 9.39
C ARG A 57 -0.52 19.62 10.01
N GLU A 58 -0.03 19.30 11.19
CA GLU A 58 0.93 20.12 11.93
C GLU A 58 2.27 20.22 11.17
N VAL A 59 2.87 19.08 10.83
CA VAL A 59 4.17 19.02 10.16
C VAL A 59 4.15 19.68 8.78
N ASN A 60 3.04 19.56 8.04
CA ASN A 60 2.92 20.10 6.69
C ASN A 60 2.15 21.42 6.61
N GLN A 61 1.77 22.00 7.75
CA GLN A 61 0.98 23.24 7.83
C GLN A 61 -0.24 23.22 6.89
N VAL A 62 -0.99 22.12 6.91
CA VAL A 62 -2.11 21.92 5.97
C VAL A 62 -3.22 22.93 6.27
N PRO A 63 -3.66 23.73 5.28
CA PRO A 63 -4.72 24.72 5.47
C PRO A 63 -6.04 24.10 5.94
N GLU A 64 -6.87 24.90 6.59
CA GLU A 64 -8.23 24.48 6.92
C GLU A 64 -9.06 24.20 5.67
N GLY A 65 -10.04 23.29 5.79
CA GLY A 65 -10.89 22.85 4.67
C GLY A 65 -10.27 21.82 3.73
N VAL A 66 -8.97 21.53 3.84
CA VAL A 66 -8.31 20.46 3.06
C VAL A 66 -7.62 19.43 3.95
N SER A 67 -7.38 18.24 3.39
CA SER A 67 -6.65 17.16 4.05
C SER A 67 -5.72 16.44 3.07
N ARG A 68 -4.53 16.08 3.54
CA ARG A 68 -3.58 15.22 2.81
C ARG A 68 -3.71 13.74 3.18
N LEU A 69 -4.34 13.45 4.31
CA LEU A 69 -4.42 12.14 4.93
C LEU A 69 -5.75 12.02 5.69
N THR A 70 -6.50 10.96 5.42
CA THR A 70 -7.77 10.72 6.09
C THR A 70 -7.88 9.26 6.50
N ILE A 71 -8.35 8.99 7.72
CA ILE A 71 -8.74 7.65 8.14
C ILE A 71 -10.22 7.43 7.79
N ILE A 72 -10.48 6.41 6.98
CA ILE A 72 -11.83 5.99 6.60
C ILE A 72 -12.23 4.81 7.47
N ARG A 73 -13.36 4.95 8.18
CA ARG A 73 -13.95 3.85 8.95
C ARG A 73 -14.85 3.02 8.04
N SER A 74 -14.72 1.69 8.10
CA SER A 74 -15.59 0.77 7.38
C SER A 74 -17.01 0.76 7.95
N GLU A 75 -17.92 0.16 7.20
CA GLU A 75 -19.20 -0.29 7.74
C GLU A 75 -18.99 -1.30 8.88
N PRO A 76 -19.92 -1.35 9.85
CA PRO A 76 -19.89 -2.33 10.92
C PRO A 76 -19.96 -3.75 10.35
N GLN A 77 -19.00 -4.60 10.74
CA GLN A 77 -18.93 -5.99 10.34
C GLN A 77 -19.38 -6.86 11.51
N GLY A 78 -20.30 -7.80 11.26
CA GLY A 78 -20.84 -8.69 12.28
C GLY A 78 -22.16 -8.21 12.88
N THR A 79 -22.59 -8.89 13.94
CA THR A 79 -23.86 -8.62 14.63
C THR A 79 -23.60 -8.29 16.09
N PHE A 80 -24.42 -7.40 16.65
CA PHE A 80 -24.33 -7.03 18.07
C PHE A 80 -24.39 -8.29 18.96
N PRO A 81 -23.52 -8.43 19.98
CA PRO A 81 -22.53 -7.46 20.48
C PRO A 81 -21.15 -7.50 19.80
N GLU A 82 -20.89 -8.47 18.92
CA GLU A 82 -19.58 -8.70 18.29
C GLU A 82 -19.39 -7.90 16.98
N VAL A 83 -19.57 -6.58 17.07
CA VAL A 83 -19.37 -5.69 15.91
C VAL A 83 -17.91 -5.27 15.82
N LYS A 84 -17.32 -5.40 14.63
CA LYS A 84 -15.95 -4.95 14.33
C LYS A 84 -15.96 -3.86 13.27
N TYR A 85 -15.01 -2.94 13.38
CA TYR A 85 -14.73 -1.92 12.37
C TYR A 85 -13.32 -2.13 11.84
N ARG A 86 -13.11 -1.76 10.58
CA ARG A 86 -11.79 -1.64 9.97
C ARG A 86 -11.53 -0.18 9.66
N PHE A 87 -10.26 0.21 9.77
CA PHE A 87 -9.83 1.58 9.53
C PHE A 87 -8.81 1.60 8.40
N PHE A 88 -9.14 2.31 7.33
CA PHE A 88 -8.31 2.42 6.14
C PHE A 88 -7.61 3.77 6.12
N ARG A 89 -6.30 3.78 5.89
CA ARG A 89 -5.50 5.00 5.76
C ARG A 89 -5.53 5.49 4.31
N HIS A 90 -6.38 6.47 4.02
CA HIS A 90 -6.46 7.07 2.69
C HIS A 90 -5.51 8.26 2.55
N SER A 91 -4.39 8.05 1.85
CA SER A 91 -3.38 9.06 1.53
C SER A 91 -2.78 8.85 0.15
N CYS A 92 -1.98 9.81 -0.33
CA CYS A 92 -1.11 9.59 -1.49
C CYS A 92 -0.22 8.34 -1.26
N GLN A 93 -0.13 7.49 -2.29
CA GLN A 93 0.62 6.23 -2.23
C GLN A 93 2.04 6.35 -2.81
N HIS A 94 2.43 7.54 -3.30
CA HIS A 94 3.74 7.78 -3.91
C HIS A 94 4.10 6.75 -4.98
N CYS A 95 3.16 6.48 -5.90
CA CYS A 95 3.32 5.49 -6.95
C CYS A 95 4.51 5.81 -7.87
N ASP A 96 5.28 4.80 -8.25
CA ASP A 96 6.37 4.93 -9.24
C ASP A 96 5.86 5.47 -10.58
N HIS A 97 4.68 5.01 -10.99
CA HIS A 97 3.96 5.48 -12.18
C HIS A 97 2.64 6.11 -11.73
N ALA A 98 2.67 7.39 -11.37
CA ALA A 98 1.50 8.09 -10.87
C ALA A 98 0.56 8.54 -12.02
N PRO A 99 -0.65 7.98 -12.15
CA PRO A 99 -1.60 8.40 -13.19
C PRO A 99 -2.03 9.87 -13.00
N ALA A 100 -2.03 10.35 -11.75
CA ALA A 100 -2.32 11.73 -11.41
C ALA A 100 -1.37 12.74 -12.10
N LEU A 101 -0.15 12.34 -12.45
CA LEU A 101 0.80 13.19 -13.18
C LEU A 101 0.64 13.08 -14.70
N THR A 102 0.04 11.99 -15.19
CA THR A 102 -0.12 11.71 -16.63
C THR A 102 -1.31 12.46 -17.22
N PHE A 103 -2.42 12.54 -16.47
CA PHE A 103 -3.67 13.14 -16.95
C PHE A 103 -3.91 14.57 -16.45
N ALA A 104 -3.12 15.05 -15.48
CA ALA A 104 -3.14 16.46 -15.07
C ALA A 104 -2.27 17.30 -16.03
N ARG A 105 -2.82 18.41 -16.53
CA ARG A 105 -2.05 19.48 -17.21
C ARG A 105 -0.78 19.76 -16.39
N PRO A 106 0.40 19.95 -16.99
CA PRO A 106 1.66 20.02 -16.26
C PRO A 106 1.66 21.26 -15.35
N ALA A 107 1.27 21.09 -14.10
CA ALA A 107 1.57 22.02 -13.04
C ALA A 107 2.98 21.65 -12.56
N HIS A 108 3.93 22.54 -12.83
CA HIS A 108 5.38 22.38 -12.64
C HIS A 108 5.82 22.28 -11.16
N HIS A 109 4.95 21.81 -10.26
CA HIS A 109 5.13 21.82 -8.81
C HIS A 109 4.98 20.43 -8.15
N SER A 110 4.73 19.37 -8.92
CA SER A 110 4.53 18.02 -8.37
C SER A 110 5.81 17.19 -8.23
N ALA A 111 6.96 17.69 -8.68
CA ALA A 111 8.25 17.12 -8.32
C ALA A 111 8.66 17.64 -6.94
N MET A 112 8.79 16.74 -5.96
CA MET A 112 9.31 17.10 -4.63
C MET A 112 10.70 17.72 -4.79
N PRO A 113 10.96 18.92 -4.23
CA PRO A 113 12.32 19.40 -4.09
C PRO A 113 13.08 18.47 -3.13
N PRO A 114 14.40 18.28 -3.31
CA PRO A 114 15.23 17.36 -2.51
C PRO A 114 15.32 17.72 -1.01
N ALA A 115 14.69 18.81 -0.58
CA ALA A 115 14.75 19.33 0.79
C ALA A 115 13.84 18.64 1.80
N VAL A 116 12.92 17.76 1.38
CA VAL A 116 12.00 17.03 2.28
C VAL A 116 12.59 15.67 2.73
N LEU A 117 13.90 15.45 2.51
CA LEU A 117 14.60 14.20 2.82
C LEU A 117 15.36 14.22 4.16
N SER A 118 15.26 15.32 4.93
CA SER A 118 16.10 15.56 6.12
C SER A 118 15.34 15.57 7.46
N MET A 119 14.14 14.96 7.53
CA MET A 119 13.44 14.69 8.80
C MET A 119 12.99 13.23 8.85
#